data_AF-A0AAV6YI34-F1
#
_entry.id   AF-A0AAV6YI34-F1
#
_cell.length_a   1.000
_cell.length_b   1.000
_cell.length_c   1.000
_cell.angle_alpha   90.00
_cell.angle_beta   90.00
_cell.angle_gamma   90.00
#
_symmetry.space_group_name_H-M   'P 1'
#
loop_
_entity.id
_entity.type
_entity.pdbx_description
1 polymer ?
#
loop_
_entity_poly.entity_id
_entity_poly.type
_entity_poly.pdbx_seq_one_letter_code
_entity_poly.pdbx_strand_id
1 'polypeptide(L)'
;ILQADGGNYSTCVNAATLAVIDAGIPMRDYVCASSAGFIEDTPLADLSYVEESAGGPQLELALLPKSDQIALLEMNSRLHEDHLERVMDAASKACKDVYAVLDQVVREHLQEVSTLIGDRGSA
;
A
#
# COMPACT_ATOMS: atom_id res chain seq x y z
N ILE A 1 -4.99 -8.03 -12.23
CA ILE A 1 -5.24 -6.58 -12.41
C ILE A 1 -6.31 -6.43 -13.49
N LEU A 2 -7.42 -5.75 -13.18
CA LEU A 2 -8.52 -5.54 -14.14
C LEU A 2 -8.29 -4.29 -15.00
N GLN A 3 -7.70 -3.26 -14.41
CA GLN A 3 -7.28 -2.03 -15.06
C GLN A 3 -5.96 -1.58 -14.44
N ALA A 4 -5.03 -1.12 -15.27
CA ALA A 4 -3.70 -0.68 -14.87
C ALA A 4 -3.56 0.82 -15.18
N ASP A 5 -3.22 1.63 -14.17
CA ASP A 5 -3.02 3.07 -14.30
C ASP A 5 -1.88 3.58 -13.39
N GLY A 6 -0.82 2.78 -13.25
CA GLY A 6 0.28 3.01 -12.31
C GLY A 6 0.08 2.28 -10.98
N GLY A 7 1.15 2.11 -10.20
CA GLY A 7 1.05 1.50 -8.86
C GLY A 7 0.49 0.07 -8.86
N ASN A 8 0.72 -0.68 -9.95
CA ASN A 8 0.16 -2.02 -10.13
C ASN A 8 0.62 -2.99 -9.03
N TYR A 9 1.90 -2.91 -8.66
CA TYR A 9 2.48 -3.74 -7.62
C TYR A 9 1.89 -3.44 -6.24
N SER A 10 1.87 -2.16 -5.85
CA SER A 10 1.33 -1.70 -4.57
C SER A 10 -0.14 -2.08 -4.40
N THR A 11 -0.93 -1.87 -5.46
CA THR A 11 -2.34 -2.27 -5.51
C THR A 11 -2.52 -3.77 -5.29
N CYS A 12 -1.71 -4.60 -5.95
CA CYS A 12 -1.76 -6.05 -5.79
C CYS A 12 -1.41 -6.52 -4.37
N VAL A 13 -0.39 -5.93 -3.75
CA VAL A 13 0.01 -6.26 -2.37
C VAL A 13 -1.10 -5.90 -1.38
N ASN A 14 -1.68 -4.71 -1.52
CA ASN A 14 -2.77 -4.24 -0.67
C ASN A 14 -4.02 -5.14 -0.83
N ALA A 15 -4.37 -5.50 -2.07
CA ALA A 15 -5.48 -6.40 -2.36
C ALA A 15 -5.25 -7.82 -1.81
N ALA A 16 -4.04 -8.36 -1.96
CA ALA A 16 -3.68 -9.66 -1.39
C ALA A 16 -3.76 -9.65 0.14
N THR A 17 -3.29 -8.57 0.78
CA THR A 17 -3.38 -8.40 2.24
C THR A 17 -4.83 -8.43 2.71
N LEU A 18 -5.73 -7.70 2.04
CA LEU A 18 -7.16 -7.75 2.35
C LEU A 18 -7.76 -9.13 2.13
N ALA A 19 -7.39 -9.83 1.06
CA ALA A 19 -7.88 -11.18 0.78
C ALA A 19 -7.45 -12.20 1.86
N VAL A 20 -6.23 -12.08 2.39
CA VAL A 20 -5.74 -12.93 3.47
C VAL A 20 -6.47 -12.63 4.80
N ILE A 21 -6.81 -11.36 5.04
CA ILE A 21 -7.62 -10.94 6.20
C ILE A 21 -9.05 -11.49 6.08
N ASP A 22 -9.67 -11.36 4.91
CA ASP A 22 -11.02 -11.89 4.63
C ASP A 22 -11.08 -13.42 4.79
N ALA A 23 -10.01 -14.12 4.38
CA ALA A 23 -9.87 -15.56 4.59
C ALA A 23 -9.66 -15.96 6.07
N GLY A 24 -9.47 -15.00 6.99
CA GLY A 24 -9.25 -15.25 8.41
C GLY A 24 -7.89 -15.87 8.74
N ILE A 25 -6.90 -15.71 7.86
CA ILE A 25 -5.56 -16.27 8.05
C ILE A 25 -4.77 -15.38 9.03
N PRO A 26 -4.15 -15.94 10.08
CA PRO A 26 -3.39 -15.16 11.05
C PRO A 26 -2.14 -14.54 10.41
N MET A 27 -2.05 -13.22 10.44
CA MET A 27 -0.90 -12.44 9.95
C MET A 27 -0.22 -11.70 11.11
N ARG A 28 1.08 -11.42 10.96
CA ARG A 28 1.83 -10.61 11.95
C ARG A 28 1.39 -9.15 11.93
N ASP A 29 1.21 -8.61 10.73
CA ASP A 29 0.80 -7.23 10.49
C ASP A 29 0.16 -7.12 9.11
N TYR A 30 -0.44 -5.95 8.83
CA TYR A 30 -0.82 -5.55 7.48
C TYR A 30 0.44 -5.37 6.64
N VAL A 31 0.39 -5.76 5.37
CA VAL A 31 1.42 -5.39 4.40
C VAL A 31 0.83 -4.29 3.54
N CYS A 32 1.30 -3.07 3.73
CA CYS A 32 0.83 -1.91 2.98
C CYS A 32 1.93 -1.46 2.03
N ALA A 33 1.61 -1.36 0.75
CA ALA A 33 2.54 -0.95 -0.28
C ALA A 33 2.07 0.31 -0.99
N SER A 34 3.04 1.12 -1.42
CA SER A 34 2.85 2.33 -2.20
C SER A 34 4.07 2.55 -3.10
N SER A 35 3.86 3.17 -4.25
CA SER A 35 4.95 3.64 -5.11
C SER A 35 5.34 5.06 -4.72
N ALA A 36 6.56 5.46 -5.06
CA ALA A 36 7.01 6.83 -5.00
C ALA A 36 7.93 7.12 -6.17
N GLY A 37 8.01 8.38 -6.56
CA GLY A 37 8.94 8.84 -7.57
C GLY A 37 9.51 10.19 -7.25
N PHE A 38 10.40 10.65 -8.12
CA PHE A 38 11.04 11.94 -7.98
C PHE A 38 11.02 12.68 -9.32
N ILE A 39 10.27 13.78 -9.36
CA ILE A 39 10.05 14.59 -10.55
C ILE A 39 10.32 16.05 -10.18
N GLU A 40 11.13 16.77 -10.97
CA GLU A 40 11.45 18.19 -10.77
C GLU A 40 11.86 18.54 -9.32
N ASP A 41 12.83 17.81 -8.78
CA ASP A 41 13.32 17.95 -7.39
C ASP A 41 12.30 17.69 -6.27
N THR A 42 11.13 17.15 -6.62
CA THR A 42 10.03 16.91 -5.68
C THR A 42 9.72 15.41 -5.57
N PRO A 43 9.71 14.82 -4.35
CA PRO A 43 9.25 13.46 -4.15
C PRO A 43 7.73 13.40 -4.25
N LEU A 44 7.24 12.47 -5.06
CA LEU A 44 5.82 12.16 -5.26
C LEU A 44 5.54 10.78 -4.70
N ALA A 45 4.36 10.60 -4.11
CA ALA A 45 3.87 9.31 -3.67
C ALA A 45 2.69 8.88 -4.55
N ASP A 46 2.54 7.57 -4.73
CA ASP A 46 1.53 6.92 -5.55
C ASP A 46 1.53 7.39 -7.01
N LEU A 47 2.56 6.96 -7.75
CA LEU A 47 2.72 7.33 -9.16
C LEU A 47 1.62 6.74 -10.03
N SER A 48 1.03 7.59 -10.86
CA SER A 48 0.14 7.21 -11.96
C SER A 48 0.91 6.71 -13.18
N TYR A 49 0.22 6.07 -14.12
CA TYR A 49 0.82 5.58 -15.36
C TYR A 49 1.54 6.68 -16.16
N VAL A 50 0.99 7.90 -16.16
CA VAL A 50 1.59 9.04 -16.87
C VAL A 50 2.94 9.43 -16.25
N GLU A 51 3.03 9.40 -14.92
CA GLU A 51 4.24 9.74 -14.18
C GLU A 51 5.29 8.63 -14.27
N GLU A 52 4.88 7.36 -14.18
CA GLU A 52 5.75 6.21 -14.46
C GLU A 52 6.30 6.26 -15.90
N SER A 53 5.43 6.59 -16.87
CA SER A 53 5.81 6.69 -18.29
C SER A 53 6.69 7.89 -18.62
N ALA A 54 6.77 8.89 -17.73
CA ALA A 54 7.65 10.05 -17.91
C ALA A 54 9.14 9.67 -17.82
N GLY A 55 9.46 8.45 -17.39
CA GLY A 55 10.84 7.95 -17.30
C GLY A 55 11.62 8.52 -16.11
N GLY A 56 10.90 9.11 -15.14
CA GLY A 56 11.47 9.52 -13.87
C GLY A 56 11.84 8.32 -13.00
N PRO A 57 12.65 8.54 -11.96
CA PRO A 57 12.93 7.51 -10.98
C PRO A 57 11.68 7.09 -10.22
N GLN A 58 11.45 5.77 -10.19
CA GLN A 58 10.37 5.11 -9.46
C GLN A 58 10.92 4.11 -8.45
N LEU A 59 10.23 4.03 -7.32
CA LEU A 59 10.52 3.18 -6.17
C LEU A 59 9.21 2.59 -5.67
N GLU A 60 9.19 1.28 -5.47
CA GLU A 60 8.08 0.55 -4.88
C GLU A 60 8.47 0.07 -3.48
N LEU A 61 7.65 0.40 -2.49
CA LEU A 61 7.90 0.06 -1.09
C LEU A 61 6.71 -0.69 -0.52
N ALA A 62 6.98 -1.77 0.21
CA ALA A 62 6.01 -2.45 1.06
C ALA A 62 6.47 -2.40 2.52
N LEU A 63 5.60 -1.89 3.39
CA LEU A 63 5.85 -1.65 4.81
C LEU A 63 4.92 -2.51 5.69
N LEU A 64 5.46 -2.95 6.82
CA LEU A 64 4.70 -3.41 7.98
C LEU A 64 4.48 -2.21 8.92
N PRO A 65 3.28 -1.60 8.95
CA PRO A 65 3.05 -0.31 9.60
C PRO A 65 3.20 -0.32 11.12
N LYS A 66 3.03 -1.45 11.81
CA LYS A 66 3.18 -1.54 13.27
C LYS A 66 4.63 -1.64 13.73
N SER A 67 5.47 -2.34 12.97
CA SER A 67 6.89 -2.51 13.29
C SER A 67 7.79 -1.52 12.54
N ASP A 68 7.23 -0.74 11.63
CA ASP A 68 7.93 0.17 10.70
C ASP A 68 9.04 -0.56 9.91
N GLN A 69 8.83 -1.85 9.63
CA GLN A 69 9.78 -2.68 8.90
C GLN A 69 9.43 -2.71 7.42
N ILE A 70 10.45 -2.56 6.58
CA ILE A 70 10.32 -2.71 5.13
C ILE A 70 10.29 -4.20 4.80
N ALA A 71 9.18 -4.66 4.25
CA ALA A 71 9.01 -6.03 3.76
C ALA A 71 9.59 -6.19 2.35
N LEU A 72 9.49 -5.15 1.53
CA LEU A 72 10.03 -5.09 0.18
C LEU A 72 10.42 -3.66 -0.17
N LEU A 73 11.54 -3.53 -0.87
CA LEU A 73 11.94 -2.31 -1.55
C LEU A 73 12.43 -2.69 -2.95
N GLU A 74 11.79 -2.15 -3.98
CA GLU A 74 12.22 -2.25 -5.36
C GLU A 74 12.42 -0.85 -5.94
N MET A 75 13.45 -0.66 -6.76
CA MET A 75 13.72 0.61 -7.41
C MET A 75 14.30 0.33 -8.80
N ASN A 76 13.59 0.75 -9.84
CA ASN A 76 13.92 0.42 -11.22
C ASN A 76 14.41 1.64 -11.99
N SER A 77 15.34 2.41 -11.41
CA SER A 77 15.77 3.68 -11.99
C SER A 77 17.08 4.23 -11.44
N ARG A 78 17.59 5.28 -12.09
CA ARG A 78 18.76 6.03 -11.63
C ARG A 78 18.31 7.17 -10.74
N LEU A 79 18.63 7.08 -9.46
CA LEU A 79 18.43 8.15 -8.48
C LEU A 79 19.76 8.46 -7.80
N HIS A 80 20.06 9.73 -7.57
CA HIS A 80 21.21 10.13 -6.78
C HIS A 80 20.95 9.78 -5.30
N GLU A 81 21.98 9.30 -4.59
CA GLU A 81 21.85 8.84 -3.19
C GLU A 81 21.25 9.91 -2.27
N ASP A 82 21.63 11.17 -2.45
CA ASP A 82 21.10 12.34 -1.72
C ASP A 82 19.56 12.50 -1.77
N HIS A 83 18.90 11.91 -2.77
CA HIS A 83 17.44 11.97 -2.92
C HIS A 83 16.74 10.70 -2.47
N LEU A 84 17.47 9.59 -2.26
CA LEU A 84 16.89 8.30 -1.92
C LEU A 84 16.10 8.34 -0.61
N GLU A 85 16.68 8.94 0.43
CA GLU A 85 16.05 9.06 1.75
C GLU A 85 14.70 9.80 1.65
N ARG A 86 14.63 10.90 0.88
CA ARG A 86 13.41 11.70 0.72
C ARG A 86 12.30 10.92 0.00
N VAL A 87 12.66 10.14 -1.02
CA VAL A 87 11.70 9.33 -1.78
C VAL A 87 11.21 8.15 -0.94
N MET A 88 12.11 7.51 -0.19
CA MET A 88 11.75 6.45 0.74
C MET A 88 10.81 6.95 1.84
N ASP A 89 11.10 8.11 2.43
CA ASP A 89 10.23 8.72 3.45
C ASP A 89 8.83 9.03 2.90
N ALA A 90 8.75 9.52 1.66
CA ALA A 90 7.48 9.77 0.98
C ALA A 90 6.69 8.46 0.77
N ALA A 91 7.36 7.39 0.30
CA ALA A 91 6.75 6.08 0.12
C ALA A 91 6.28 5.46 1.45
N SER A 92 7.12 5.53 2.48
CA SER A 92 6.80 5.02 3.82
C SER A 92 5.62 5.76 4.45
N LYS A 93 5.54 7.08 4.28
CA LYS A 93 4.40 7.87 4.73
C LYS A 93 3.12 7.48 3.99
N ALA A 94 3.19 7.34 2.67
CA ALA A 94 2.05 6.90 1.86
C ALA A 94 1.57 5.50 2.27
N CYS A 95 2.47 4.58 2.58
CA CYS A 95 2.11 3.25 3.11
C CYS A 95 1.34 3.34 4.45
N LYS A 96 1.72 4.28 5.33
CA LYS A 96 1.01 4.52 6.61
C LYS A 96 -0.37 5.15 6.39
N ASP A 97 -0.49 6.04 5.42
CA ASP A 97 -1.78 6.63 5.05
C ASP A 97 -2.71 5.57 4.44
N VAL A 98 -2.19 4.71 3.55
CA VAL A 98 -2.92 3.55 3.01
C VAL A 98 -3.35 2.60 4.11
N TYR A 99 -2.47 2.30 5.08
CA TYR A 99 -2.82 1.47 6.23
C TYR A 99 -4.04 2.01 6.99
N ALA A 100 -4.09 3.31 7.26
CA ALA A 100 -5.20 3.92 7.98
C ALA A 100 -6.53 3.75 7.24
N VAL A 101 -6.52 3.90 5.90
CA VAL A 101 -7.71 3.67 5.07
C VAL A 101 -8.12 2.20 5.07
N LEU A 102 -7.16 1.28 4.90
CA LEU A 102 -7.45 -0.16 4.87
C LEU A 102 -7.97 -0.67 6.22
N ASP A 103 -7.37 -0.27 7.34
CA ASP A 103 -7.82 -0.66 8.68
C ASP A 103 -9.24 -0.18 8.95
N GLN A 104 -9.58 1.05 8.53
CA GLN A 104 -10.93 1.58 8.66
C GLN A 104 -11.95 0.73 7.87
N VAL A 105 -11.68 0.47 6.59
CA VAL A 105 -12.58 -0.33 5.72
C VAL A 105 -12.75 -1.76 6.25
N VAL A 106 -11.67 -2.39 6.73
CA VAL A 106 -11.73 -3.73 7.33
C VAL A 106 -12.61 -3.73 8.59
N ARG A 107 -12.48 -2.71 9.45
CA ARG A 107 -13.32 -2.61 10.67
C ARG A 107 -14.79 -2.42 10.34
N GLU A 108 -15.10 -1.56 9.37
CA GLU A 108 -16.47 -1.34 8.91
C GLU A 108 -17.07 -2.65 8.36
N HIS A 109 -16.33 -3.34 7.49
CA HIS A 109 -16.75 -4.63 6.95
C HIS A 109 -17.01 -5.67 8.04
N LEU A 110 -16.12 -5.78 9.03
CA LEU A 110 -16.30 -6.71 10.14
C LEU A 110 -17.52 -6.38 11.02
N GLN A 111 -17.84 -5.09 11.20
CA GLN A 111 -19.04 -4.68 11.94
C GLN A 111 -20.32 -5.07 11.19
N GLU A 112 -20.37 -4.85 9.88
CA GLU A 112 -21.51 -5.24 9.03
C GLU A 112 -21.70 -6.76 9.01
N VAL A 113 -20.62 -7.53 8.87
CA VAL A 113 -20.70 -8.99 8.91
C VAL A 113 -21.14 -9.48 10.29
N SER A 114 -20.67 -8.85 11.37
CA SER A 114 -21.04 -9.21 12.73
C SER A 114 -22.52 -8.95 13.03
N THR A 115 -23.11 -7.84 12.54
CA THR A 115 -24.54 -7.57 12.75
C THR A 115 -25.41 -8.58 11.99
N LEU A 116 -25.04 -8.92 10.76
CA LEU A 116 -25.74 -9.93 9.96
C LEU A 116 -25.70 -11.33 10.57
N ILE A 117 -24.60 -11.71 11.23
CA ILE A 117 -24.49 -12.98 11.95
C ILE A 117 -25.31 -12.93 13.25
N GLY A 118 -25.32 -11.80 13.95
CA GLY A 118 -26.11 -11.60 15.17
C GLY A 118 -27.61 -11.80 14.97
N ASP A 119 -28.15 -11.29 13.86
CA ASP A 119 -29.57 -11.46 13.48
C ASP A 119 -29.94 -12.90 13.08
N ARG A 120 -28.96 -13.73 12.71
CA ARG A 120 -29.18 -15.15 12.37
C ARG A 120 -29.18 -16.08 13.58
N GLY A 121 -28.78 -15.60 14.77
CA GLY A 121 -28.71 -16.40 16.00
C GLY A 121 -30.00 -16.42 16.83
N SER A 122 -31.03 -15.65 16.45
CA SER A 122 -32.30 -15.50 17.19
C SER A 122 -33.52 -16.21 16.55
N ALA A 123 -33.29 -17.22 15.70
CA ALA A 123 -34.34 -18.07 15.12
C ALA A 123 -34.15 -19.55 15.50
#